data_AF-A0A9E4GDP2-F1
#
_entry.id   AF-A0A9E4GDP2-F1
#
_cell.length_a   1.000
_cell.length_b   1.000
_cell.length_c   1.000
_cell.angle_alpha   90.00
_cell.angle_beta   90.00
_cell.angle_gamma   90.00
#
_symmetry.space_group_name_H-M   'P 1'
#
loop_
_entity.id
_entity.type
_entity.pdbx_description
1 polymer ?
#
loop_
_entity_poly.entity_id
_entity_poly.type
_entity_poly.pdbx_seq_one_letter_code
_entity_poly.pdbx_strand_id
1 'polypeptide(L)'
;KAAVESYIRTPVILRTIADLCSMDALQSALVLQLRASGTKLRGEQVEAVARILKEELDRLRPQLMSLLTKAAIETLSLEEIQALNEFYSTSVGASAIVKTGAMMRSFNADAAPLFQQLFERLGPRIEEEFSE
;
A
#
# COMPACT_ATOMS: atom_id res chain seq x y z
N LYS A 1 -9.70 -22.04 4.66
CA LYS A 1 -8.84 -21.79 3.47
C LYS A 1 -9.63 -21.25 2.27
N ALA A 2 -10.60 -21.99 1.70
CA ALA A 2 -11.38 -21.51 0.54
C ALA A 2 -12.12 -20.18 0.77
N ALA A 3 -12.75 -19.99 1.93
CA ALA A 3 -13.40 -18.72 2.29
C ALA A 3 -12.40 -17.54 2.36
N VAL A 4 -11.19 -17.79 2.86
CA VAL A 4 -10.11 -16.79 2.92
C VAL A 4 -9.64 -16.46 1.51
N GLU A 5 -9.44 -17.47 0.66
CA GLU A 5 -9.03 -17.28 -0.73
C GLU A 5 -10.07 -16.48 -1.52
N SER A 6 -11.36 -16.67 -1.24
CA SER A 6 -12.43 -15.84 -1.81
C SER A 6 -12.33 -14.39 -1.33
N TYR A 7 -12.13 -14.19 -0.03
CA TYR A 7 -12.04 -12.85 0.58
C TYR A 7 -10.85 -12.06 0.05
N ILE A 8 -9.67 -12.66 -0.01
CA ILE A 8 -8.45 -11.98 -0.49
C ILE A 8 -8.46 -11.74 -2.01
N ARG A 9 -9.31 -12.46 -2.76
CA ARG A 9 -9.50 -12.24 -4.20
C ARG A 9 -10.58 -11.21 -4.50
N THR A 10 -11.18 -10.59 -3.48
CA THR A 10 -12.07 -9.46 -3.70
C THR A 10 -11.32 -8.33 -4.42
N PRO A 11 -11.99 -7.58 -5.32
CA PRO A 11 -11.36 -6.51 -6.07
C PRO A 11 -10.64 -5.49 -5.20
N VAL A 12 -11.10 -5.28 -3.95
CA VAL A 12 -10.37 -4.40 -3.04
C VAL A 12 -9.14 -5.02 -2.44
N ILE A 13 -9.14 -6.24 -1.90
CA ILE A 13 -7.89 -6.76 -1.33
C ILE A 13 -6.81 -6.79 -2.43
N LEU A 14 -7.19 -7.15 -3.65
CA LEU A 14 -6.31 -7.05 -4.82
C LEU A 14 -5.88 -5.61 -5.12
N ARG A 15 -6.77 -4.62 -5.01
CA ARG A 15 -6.44 -3.22 -5.22
C ARG A 15 -5.60 -2.62 -4.09
N THR A 16 -5.81 -3.02 -2.84
CA THR A 16 -4.98 -2.63 -1.69
C THR A 16 -3.58 -3.20 -1.86
N ILE A 17 -3.43 -4.45 -2.31
CA ILE A 17 -2.12 -5.00 -2.65
C ILE A 17 -1.51 -4.26 -3.83
N ALA A 18 -2.29 -3.92 -4.86
CA ALA A 18 -1.83 -3.14 -5.99
C ALA A 18 -1.43 -1.70 -5.61
N ASP A 19 -2.12 -1.08 -4.65
CA ASP A 19 -1.88 0.26 -4.13
C ASP A 19 -0.66 0.27 -3.17
N LEU A 20 -0.51 -0.76 -2.33
CA LEU A 20 0.70 -1.00 -1.51
C LEU A 20 1.92 -1.24 -2.40
N CYS A 21 1.71 -1.93 -3.51
CA CYS A 21 2.70 -2.11 -4.57
C CYS A 21 2.58 -1.03 -5.65
N SER A 22 2.03 0.16 -5.34
CA SER A 22 1.77 1.17 -6.36
C SER A 22 3.06 1.45 -7.10
N MET A 23 3.02 1.13 -8.40
CA MET A 23 4.21 1.13 -9.23
C MET A 23 4.86 2.50 -9.26
N ASP A 24 4.08 3.58 -9.19
CA ASP A 24 4.61 4.95 -9.24
C ASP A 24 5.45 5.28 -8.00
N ALA A 25 5.00 4.91 -6.80
CA ALA A 25 5.75 5.17 -5.57
C ALA A 25 7.00 4.28 -5.49
N LEU A 26 6.86 2.99 -5.82
CA LEU A 26 7.99 2.05 -5.83
C LEU A 26 9.01 2.38 -6.92
N GLN A 27 8.57 2.77 -8.11
CA GLN A 27 9.42 3.18 -9.20
C GLN A 27 10.17 4.46 -8.85
N SER A 28 9.48 5.46 -8.28
CA SER A 28 10.11 6.71 -7.87
C SER A 28 11.17 6.47 -6.81
N ALA A 29 10.88 5.64 -5.80
CA ALA A 29 11.83 5.25 -4.77
C ALA A 29 13.04 4.49 -5.36
N LEU A 30 12.81 3.52 -6.25
CA LEU A 30 13.85 2.73 -6.90
C LEU A 30 14.77 3.61 -7.77
N VAL A 31 14.19 4.51 -8.56
CA VAL A 31 14.96 5.46 -9.39
C VAL A 31 15.78 6.39 -8.50
N LEU A 32 15.23 6.87 -7.39
CA LEU A 32 15.94 7.71 -6.43
C LEU A 32 17.14 6.95 -5.83
N GLN A 33 16.92 5.70 -5.43
CA GLN A 33 17.96 4.84 -4.84
C GLN A 33 19.07 4.52 -5.85
N LEU A 34 18.73 4.19 -7.09
CA LEU A 34 19.71 3.93 -8.16
C LEU A 34 20.54 5.18 -8.48
N ARG A 35 19.92 6.36 -8.46
CA ARG A 35 20.66 7.63 -8.63
C ARG A 35 21.59 7.90 -7.45
N ALA A 36 21.12 7.65 -6.22
CA ALA A 36 21.94 7.80 -5.01
C ALA A 36 23.16 6.85 -4.99
N SER A 37 23.07 5.69 -5.64
CA SER A 37 24.21 4.77 -5.81
C SER A 37 25.15 5.14 -6.97
N GLY A 38 24.93 6.27 -7.64
CA GLY A 38 25.75 6.76 -8.75
C GLY A 38 25.30 6.28 -10.13
N THR A 39 24.18 5.56 -10.23
CA THR A 39 23.64 5.10 -11.52
C THR A 39 22.99 6.27 -12.27
N LYS A 40 23.52 6.61 -13.45
CA LYS A 40 22.94 7.63 -14.33
C LYS A 40 21.91 6.99 -15.27
N LEU A 41 20.63 7.10 -14.91
CA LEU A 41 19.50 6.67 -15.75
C LEU A 41 19.04 7.83 -16.67
N ARG A 42 18.95 7.58 -17.97
CA ARG A 42 18.46 8.52 -19.01
C ARG A 42 17.17 8.01 -19.64
N GLY A 43 16.19 8.87 -19.87
CA GLY A 43 14.97 8.63 -20.68
C GLY A 43 14.46 7.18 -20.68
N GLU A 44 14.73 6.47 -21.79
CA GLU A 44 14.34 5.07 -22.03
C GLU A 44 14.81 4.08 -20.94
N GLN A 45 15.89 4.37 -20.22
CA GLN A 45 16.38 3.55 -19.12
C GLN A 45 15.47 3.64 -17.88
N VAL A 46 14.79 4.77 -17.67
CA VAL A 46 13.79 4.90 -16.59
C VAL A 46 12.55 4.06 -16.91
N GLU A 47 12.12 4.05 -18.18
CA GLU A 47 11.02 3.20 -18.64
C GLU A 47 11.39 1.70 -18.57
N ALA A 48 12.65 1.35 -18.88
CA ALA A 48 13.15 -0.01 -18.69
C ALA A 48 13.10 -0.44 -17.21
N VAL A 49 13.49 0.45 -16.28
CA VAL A 49 13.40 0.20 -14.83
C VAL A 49 11.94 -0.02 -14.39
N ALA A 50 11.00 0.80 -14.87
CA ALA A 50 9.57 0.64 -14.58
C ALA A 50 9.03 -0.73 -15.02
N ARG A 51 9.43 -1.18 -16.21
CA ARG A 51 9.04 -2.47 -16.78
C ARG A 51 9.62 -3.64 -15.97
N ILE A 52 10.90 -3.60 -15.66
CA ILE A 52 11.57 -4.63 -14.85
C ILE A 52 10.90 -4.70 -13.46
N LEU A 53 10.66 -3.54 -12.83
CA LEU A 53 9.97 -3.49 -11.54
C LEU A 53 8.58 -4.14 -11.61
N LYS A 54 7.81 -3.87 -12.67
CA LYS A 54 6.51 -4.52 -12.88
C LYS A 54 6.63 -6.04 -12.99
N GLU A 55 7.57 -6.53 -13.80
CA GLU A 55 7.79 -7.97 -13.99
C GLU A 55 8.17 -8.66 -12.68
N GLU A 56 9.06 -8.07 -11.88
CA GLU A 56 9.43 -8.62 -10.57
C GLU A 56 8.27 -8.58 -9.58
N LEU A 57 7.45 -7.51 -9.57
CA LEU A 57 6.25 -7.43 -8.73
C LEU A 57 5.20 -8.48 -9.14
N ASP A 58 5.03 -8.72 -10.45
CA ASP A 58 4.13 -9.76 -10.94
C ASP A 58 4.62 -11.17 -10.54
N ARG A 59 5.94 -11.42 -10.54
CA ARG A 59 6.53 -12.67 -10.02
C ARG A 59 6.39 -12.81 -8.50
N LEU A 60 6.45 -11.70 -7.77
CA LEU A 60 6.34 -11.69 -6.31
C LEU A 60 4.87 -11.83 -5.85
N ARG A 61 3.90 -11.41 -6.67
CA ARG A 61 2.48 -11.38 -6.33
C ARG A 61 1.94 -12.70 -5.74
N PRO A 62 2.23 -13.90 -6.30
CA PRO A 62 1.75 -15.15 -5.71
C PRO A 62 2.25 -15.38 -4.28
N GLN A 63 3.49 -15.01 -3.98
CA GLN A 63 4.06 -15.13 -2.63
C GLN A 63 3.41 -14.14 -1.66
N LEU A 64 3.19 -12.89 -2.09
CA LEU A 64 2.46 -11.89 -1.31
C LEU A 64 1.03 -12.35 -1.00
N MET A 65 0.33 -12.91 -1.98
CA MET A 65 -1.02 -13.48 -1.77
C MET A 65 -0.99 -14.63 -0.78
N SER A 66 0.03 -15.49 -0.84
CA SER A 66 0.19 -16.60 0.11
C SER A 66 0.44 -16.10 1.53
N LEU A 67 1.30 -15.09 1.71
CA LEU A 67 1.57 -14.46 3.01
C LEU A 67 0.31 -13.80 3.57
N LEU A 68 -0.44 -13.09 2.74
CA LEU A 68 -1.70 -12.47 3.17
C LEU A 68 -2.76 -13.52 3.53
N THR A 69 -2.86 -14.61 2.77
CA THR A 69 -3.76 -15.73 3.10
C THR A 69 -3.42 -16.30 4.47
N LYS A 70 -2.13 -16.52 4.73
CA LYS A 70 -1.65 -17.04 6.01
C LYS A 70 -2.01 -16.09 7.15
N ALA A 71 -1.68 -14.79 7.01
CA ALA A 71 -1.98 -13.79 8.03
C ALA A 71 -3.48 -13.68 8.30
N ALA A 72 -4.32 -13.72 7.27
CA ALA A 72 -5.78 -13.69 7.42
C ALA A 72 -6.32 -14.92 8.16
N ILE A 73 -5.79 -16.12 7.88
CA ILE A 73 -6.14 -17.35 8.61
C ILE A 73 -5.73 -17.28 10.09
N GLU A 74 -4.57 -16.67 10.38
CA GLU A 74 -4.04 -16.57 11.75
C GLU A 74 -4.74 -15.49 12.57
N THR A 75 -5.35 -14.50 11.93
CA THR A 75 -5.91 -13.31 12.61
C THR A 75 -7.44 -13.34 12.69
N LEU A 76 -8.13 -13.84 11.66
CA LEU A 76 -9.58 -13.78 11.56
C LEU A 76 -10.22 -15.16 11.76
N SER A 77 -11.36 -15.18 12.45
CA SER A 77 -12.19 -16.38 12.54
C SER A 77 -12.84 -16.71 11.19
N LEU A 78 -13.35 -17.93 11.07
CA LEU A 78 -14.08 -18.34 9.87
C LEU A 78 -15.35 -17.50 9.70
N GLU A 79 -16.06 -17.22 10.79
CA GLU A 79 -17.28 -16.44 10.83
C GLU A 79 -17.04 -14.99 10.37
N GLU A 80 -15.93 -14.39 10.81
CA GLU A 80 -15.53 -13.04 10.38
C GLU A 80 -15.24 -13.01 8.87
N ILE A 81 -14.50 -14.00 8.36
CA ILE A 81 -14.20 -14.09 6.92
C ILE A 81 -15.48 -14.32 6.11
N GLN A 82 -16.42 -15.10 6.61
CA GLN A 82 -17.71 -15.32 5.95
C GLN A 82 -18.55 -14.03 5.92
N ALA A 83 -18.65 -13.32 7.05
CA ALA A 83 -19.37 -12.05 7.13
C ALA A 83 -18.77 -10.98 6.20
N LEU A 84 -17.43 -10.90 6.13
CA LEU A 84 -16.74 -9.99 5.22
C LEU A 84 -17.02 -10.35 3.75
N ASN A 85 -16.97 -11.64 3.39
CA ASN A 85 -17.31 -12.09 2.04
C ASN A 85 -18.75 -11.75 1.66
N GLU A 86 -19.70 -12.02 2.56
CA GLU A 86 -21.11 -11.72 2.34
C GLU A 86 -21.31 -10.22 2.11
N PHE A 87 -20.76 -9.38 2.99
CA PHE A 87 -20.87 -7.93 2.85
C PHE A 87 -20.27 -7.42 1.54
N TYR A 88 -19.02 -7.79 1.22
CA TYR A 88 -18.34 -7.29 0.03
C TYR A 88 -18.84 -7.89 -1.29
N SER A 89 -19.64 -8.95 -1.25
CA SER A 89 -20.37 -9.46 -2.42
C SER A 89 -21.55 -8.57 -2.83
N THR A 90 -22.04 -7.70 -1.93
CA THR A 90 -23.12 -6.76 -2.23
C THR A 90 -22.64 -5.55 -3.02
N SER A 91 -23.53 -4.91 -3.78
CA SER A 91 -23.21 -3.65 -4.49
C SER A 91 -22.80 -2.52 -3.54
N VAL A 92 -23.42 -2.47 -2.35
CA VAL A 92 -23.09 -1.50 -1.29
C VAL A 92 -21.72 -1.79 -0.72
N GLY A 93 -21.43 -3.03 -0.32
CA GLY A 93 -20.14 -3.41 0.23
C GLY A 93 -19.01 -3.16 -0.76
N ALA A 94 -19.16 -3.59 -2.02
CA ALA A 94 -18.20 -3.34 -3.10
C ALA A 94 -17.97 -1.84 -3.36
N SER A 95 -19.03 -1.02 -3.35
CA SER A 95 -18.91 0.44 -3.47
C SER A 95 -18.22 1.06 -2.26
N ALA A 96 -18.62 0.67 -1.05
CA ALA A 96 -18.10 1.22 0.20
C ALA A 96 -16.59 1.04 0.25
N ILE A 97 -16.12 -0.15 -0.08
CA ILE A 97 -14.71 -0.48 0.03
C ILE A 97 -13.83 0.28 -0.98
N VAL A 98 -14.32 0.53 -2.20
CA VAL A 98 -13.62 1.39 -3.20
C VAL A 98 -13.58 2.85 -2.71
N LYS A 99 -14.70 3.33 -2.16
CA LYS A 99 -14.80 4.70 -1.63
C LYS A 99 -13.92 4.91 -0.40
N THR A 100 -13.76 3.91 0.46
CA THR A 100 -12.85 3.98 1.62
C THR A 100 -11.40 4.20 1.17
N GLY A 101 -10.94 3.51 0.12
CA GLY A 101 -9.59 3.74 -0.43
C GLY A 101 -9.41 5.17 -0.96
N ALA A 102 -10.41 5.70 -1.68
CA ALA A 102 -10.37 7.08 -2.16
C ALA A 102 -10.42 8.11 -1.02
N MET A 103 -11.26 7.86 -0.02
CA MET A 103 -11.36 8.67 1.20
C MET A 103 -10.04 8.74 1.94
N MET A 104 -9.35 7.60 2.15
CA MET A 104 -8.06 7.56 2.83
C MET A 104 -6.97 8.30 2.04
N ARG A 105 -6.96 8.20 0.70
CA ARG A 105 -6.04 8.99 -0.13
C ARG A 105 -6.29 10.50 -0.01
N SER A 106 -7.55 10.92 -0.05
CA SER A 106 -7.92 12.33 0.16
C SER A 106 -7.49 12.81 1.54
N PHE A 107 -7.84 12.04 2.58
CA PHE A 107 -7.46 12.33 3.95
C PHE A 107 -5.94 12.50 4.11
N ASN A 108 -5.14 11.57 3.57
CA ASN A 108 -3.68 11.65 3.64
C ASN A 108 -3.14 12.88 2.88
N ALA A 109 -3.69 13.21 1.72
CA ALA A 109 -3.28 14.37 0.95
C ALA A 109 -3.56 15.67 1.72
N ASP A 110 -4.75 15.78 2.33
CA ASP A 110 -5.15 16.95 3.10
C ASP A 110 -4.43 17.04 4.46
N ALA A 111 -4.08 15.91 5.06
CA ALA A 111 -3.36 15.84 6.32
C ALA A 111 -1.84 16.03 6.18
N ALA A 112 -1.26 15.78 5.00
CA ALA A 112 0.19 15.86 4.79
C ALA A 112 0.80 17.21 5.19
N PRO A 113 0.23 18.38 4.84
CA PRO A 113 0.75 19.67 5.28
C PRO A 113 0.68 19.85 6.80
N LEU A 114 -0.36 19.30 7.46
CA LEU A 114 -0.50 19.37 8.91
C LEU A 114 0.61 18.58 9.62
N PHE A 115 0.97 17.42 9.07
CA PHE A 115 2.10 16.64 9.57
C PHE A 115 3.43 17.37 9.35
N GLN A 116 3.63 18.03 8.20
CA GLN A 116 4.83 18.86 7.98
C GLN A 116 4.94 19.98 9.03
N GLN A 117 3.85 20.73 9.25
CA GLN A 117 3.79 21.78 10.27
C GLN A 117 3.97 21.25 11.70
N LEU A 118 3.53 20.03 11.97
CA LEU A 118 3.79 19.38 13.25
C LEU A 118 5.29 19.09 13.42
N PHE A 119 5.95 18.52 12.40
CA PHE A 119 7.37 18.20 12.48
C PHE A 119 8.26 19.44 12.60
N GLU A 120 7.92 20.53 11.89
CA GLU A 120 8.62 21.81 12.02
C GLU A 120 8.51 22.40 13.44
N ARG A 121 7.38 22.20 14.12
CA ARG A 121 7.18 22.66 15.50
C ARG A 121 7.77 21.73 16.56
N LEU A 122 7.87 20.44 16.27
CA LEU A 122 8.38 19.44 17.20
C LEU A 122 9.88 19.60 17.44
N GLY A 123 10.68 19.90 16.41
CA GLY A 123 12.13 20.04 16.53
C GLY A 123 12.56 21.01 17.65
N PRO A 124 12.16 22.30 17.58
CA PRO A 124 12.53 23.28 18.60
C PRO A 124 12.04 22.91 20.00
N ARG A 125 10.84 22.34 20.12
CA ARG A 125 10.25 21.94 21.40
C ARG A 125 10.96 20.74 22.03
N ILE A 126 11.43 19.81 21.21
CA ILE A 126 12.24 18.68 21.65
C ILE A 126 13.60 19.18 22.17
N GLU A 127 14.24 20.08 21.42
CA GLU A 127 15.50 20.69 21.86
C GLU A 127 15.34 21.44 23.19
N GLU A 128 14.26 22.22 23.34
CA GLU A 128 13.93 22.95 24.58
C GLU A 128 13.74 22.01 25.78
N GLU A 129 13.06 20.86 25.60
CA GLU A 129 12.83 19.86 26.66
C GLU A 129 14.12 19.12 27.07
N PHE A 130 15.10 18.98 26.17
CA PHE A 130 16.37 18.28 26.41
C PHE A 130 17.55 19.23 26.68
N SER A 131 17.29 20.53 26.88
CA SER A 131 18.30 21.56 27.20
C SER A 131 18.55 21.75 28.71
N GLU A 132 17.91 20.96 29.58
CA GLU A 132 18.20 20.86 31.02
C GLU A 132 19.21 19.75 31.34
#